data_AF-A0A432YZS8-F1
#
_entry.id   AF-A0A432YZS8-F1
#
_cell.length_a   1.000
_cell.length_b   1.000
_cell.length_c   1.000
_cell.angle_alpha   90.00
_cell.angle_beta   90.00
_cell.angle_gamma   90.00
#
_symmetry.space_group_name_H-M   'P 1'
#
loop_
_entity.id
_entity.type
_entity.pdbx_description
1 polymer ?
#
loop_
_entity_poly.entity_id
_entity_poly.type
_entity_poly.pdbx_seq_one_letter_code
_entity_poly.pdbx_strand_id
1 'polypeptide(L)'
;MKTQYQNKLHHPGLWTAESAAPSFQLEAKSTHDSIDVDNLSPVVQQALQQKPSQWVTVIGGDKNVIQQLIACGVAESQIRWLRSHSAERCEWALEQALLAGTSSIVIGYLDSVSNRTWQRAKMASKLSETQYFLFDKNTLTSHLH
;
A
#
# COMPACT_ATOMS: atom_id res chain seq x y z
N MET A 1 -9.07 49.24 38.25
CA MET A 1 -8.13 48.32 37.57
C MET A 1 -8.93 47.17 36.99
N LYS A 2 -8.89 46.98 35.67
CA LYS A 2 -9.59 45.94 34.92
C LYS A 2 -8.59 44.84 34.58
N THR A 3 -8.93 43.57 34.75
CA THR A 3 -8.26 42.47 34.06
C THR A 3 -9.29 41.46 33.59
N GLN A 4 -9.33 41.34 32.27
CA GLN A 4 -10.23 40.58 31.42
C GLN A 4 -9.68 39.16 31.29
N TYR A 5 -10.47 38.13 31.65
CA TYR A 5 -10.08 36.74 31.40
C TYR A 5 -10.31 36.40 29.93
N GLN A 6 -9.24 36.33 29.14
CA GLN A 6 -9.25 35.73 27.81
C GLN A 6 -9.03 34.23 27.94
N ASN A 7 -10.06 33.45 27.64
CA ASN A 7 -9.98 32.00 27.59
C ASN A 7 -9.41 31.58 26.22
N LYS A 8 -8.09 31.36 26.14
CA LYS A 8 -7.46 30.77 24.95
C LYS A 8 -7.60 29.25 25.05
N LEU A 9 -8.59 28.71 24.34
CA LEU A 9 -8.71 27.27 24.08
C LEU A 9 -7.47 26.83 23.30
N HIS A 10 -6.53 26.17 23.99
CA HIS A 10 -5.41 25.48 23.37
C HIS A 10 -5.90 24.11 22.89
N HIS A 11 -6.13 23.96 21.59
CA HIS A 11 -6.31 22.65 20.98
C HIS A 11 -4.93 21.97 20.86
N PRO A 12 -4.75 20.74 21.36
CA PRO A 12 -3.49 20.02 21.23
C PRO A 12 -3.38 19.47 19.81
N GLY A 13 -2.47 20.00 19.00
CA GLY A 13 -2.07 19.37 17.73
C GLY A 13 -1.73 20.29 16.56
N LEU A 14 -1.96 21.60 16.67
CA LEU A 14 -1.49 22.55 15.66
C LEU A 14 -0.02 22.90 15.94
N TRP A 15 0.88 21.99 15.57
CA TRP A 15 2.31 22.28 15.50
C TRP A 15 2.58 22.87 14.12
N THR A 16 2.65 24.19 14.10
CA THR A 16 3.26 24.97 13.03
C THR A 16 4.70 24.49 12.84
N ALA A 17 4.94 23.77 11.75
CA ALA A 17 6.27 23.65 11.18
C ALA A 17 6.30 24.49 9.89
N GLU A 18 6.48 25.80 10.06
CA GLU A 18 7.23 26.55 9.06
C GLU A 18 8.69 26.10 9.15
N SER A 19 9.12 25.32 8.16
CA SER A 19 10.53 25.20 7.83
C SER A 19 10.62 24.84 6.35
N ALA A 20 11.00 25.84 5.57
CA ALA A 20 11.42 25.72 4.19
C ALA A 20 12.47 24.60 4.07
N ALA A 21 12.14 23.54 3.32
CA ALA A 21 13.10 22.56 2.87
C ALA A 21 13.53 22.90 1.44
N PRO A 22 14.83 22.81 1.11
CA PRO A 22 15.33 23.16 -0.21
C PRO A 22 14.87 22.12 -1.23
N SER A 23 14.52 22.60 -2.42
CA SER A 23 14.19 21.80 -3.59
C SER A 23 15.40 20.97 -4.03
N PHE A 24 15.45 19.70 -3.65
CA PHE A 24 16.37 18.73 -4.24
C PHE A 24 15.77 18.27 -5.58
N GLN A 25 16.29 18.82 -6.68
CA GLN A 25 16.08 18.26 -8.01
C GLN A 25 16.89 16.96 -8.10
N LEU A 26 16.24 15.82 -7.84
CA LEU A 26 16.73 14.55 -8.34
C LEU A 26 16.42 14.51 -9.84
N GLU A 27 17.45 14.62 -10.67
CA GLU A 27 17.40 14.15 -12.05
C GLU A 27 17.15 12.64 -12.02
N ALA A 28 15.87 12.26 -12.10
CA ALA A 28 15.49 10.91 -12.44
C ALA A 28 16.01 10.63 -13.85
N LYS A 29 17.12 9.90 -13.93
CA LYS A 29 17.65 9.36 -15.18
C LYS A 29 16.65 8.31 -15.68
N SER A 30 15.65 8.77 -16.41
CA SER A 30 14.64 7.96 -17.08
C SER A 30 15.33 7.08 -18.13
N THR A 31 15.79 5.92 -17.69
CA THR A 31 16.17 4.83 -18.60
C THR A 31 14.84 4.18 -18.99
N HIS A 32 14.14 4.85 -19.89
CA HIS A 32 12.83 4.43 -20.39
C HIS A 32 13.05 3.35 -21.44
N ASP A 33 13.46 2.15 -21.00
CA ASP A 33 13.10 0.96 -21.76
C ASP A 33 11.57 0.91 -21.70
N SER A 34 10.92 1.05 -22.84
CA SER A 34 9.47 1.03 -22.98
C SER A 34 8.98 -0.35 -22.55
N ILE A 35 8.67 -0.51 -21.27
CA ILE A 35 7.97 -1.69 -20.75
C ILE A 35 6.60 -1.69 -21.42
N ASP A 36 6.33 -2.74 -22.19
CA ASP A 36 5.06 -2.93 -22.89
C ASP A 36 3.95 -3.21 -21.86
N VAL A 37 3.31 -2.13 -21.40
CA VAL A 37 2.37 -2.12 -20.28
C VAL A 37 1.16 -3.01 -20.55
N ASP A 38 0.79 -3.18 -21.82
CA ASP A 38 -0.40 -3.92 -22.26
C ASP A 38 -0.31 -5.43 -21.99
N ASN A 39 0.91 -5.98 -21.88
CA ASN A 39 1.15 -7.40 -21.60
C ASN A 39 1.37 -7.71 -20.11
N LEU A 40 1.31 -6.71 -19.22
CA LEU A 40 1.52 -6.88 -17.79
C LEU A 40 0.27 -7.42 -17.07
N SER A 41 0.47 -8.15 -15.97
CA SER A 41 -0.62 -8.53 -15.07
C SER A 41 -1.41 -7.29 -14.63
N PRO A 42 -2.75 -7.37 -14.50
CA PRO A 42 -3.57 -6.23 -14.08
C PRO A 42 -3.12 -5.61 -12.75
N VAL A 43 -2.54 -6.42 -11.85
CA VAL A 43 -1.93 -5.95 -10.59
C VAL A 43 -0.80 -4.97 -10.86
N VAL A 44 0.05 -5.29 -11.83
CA VAL A 44 1.23 -4.51 -12.18
C VAL A 44 0.82 -3.25 -12.93
N GLN A 45 -0.08 -3.36 -13.90
CA GLN A 45 -0.63 -2.19 -14.61
C GLN A 45 -1.21 -1.18 -13.62
N GLN A 46 -2.00 -1.67 -12.66
CA GLN A 46 -2.54 -0.81 -11.62
C GLN A 46 -1.43 -0.23 -10.75
N ALA A 47 -0.45 -1.05 -10.32
CA ALA A 47 0.72 -0.62 -9.55
C ALA A 47 1.62 0.41 -10.27
N LEU A 48 1.48 0.60 -11.58
CA LEU A 48 2.19 1.64 -12.33
C LEU A 48 1.39 2.95 -12.45
N GLN A 49 0.07 2.87 -12.38
CA GLN A 49 -0.83 4.05 -12.45
C GLN A 49 -1.02 4.76 -11.10
N GLN A 50 -0.21 4.42 -10.10
CA GLN A 50 -0.34 4.89 -8.72
C GLN A 50 -0.03 6.38 -8.64
N LYS A 51 -0.73 7.10 -7.76
CA LYS A 51 -0.36 8.48 -7.44
C LYS A 51 0.97 8.49 -6.66
N PRO A 52 1.86 9.48 -6.85
CA PRO A 52 3.15 9.50 -6.18
C PRO A 52 3.12 9.45 -4.65
N SER A 53 1.99 9.83 -4.04
CA SER A 53 1.79 9.91 -2.58
C SER A 53 1.17 8.65 -1.96
N GLN A 54 0.85 7.62 -2.75
CA GLN A 54 0.17 6.42 -2.27
C GLN A 54 1.07 5.19 -2.33
N TRP A 55 0.90 4.29 -1.37
CA TRP A 55 1.69 3.06 -1.26
C TRP A 55 1.15 1.95 -2.19
N VAL A 56 2.06 1.12 -2.70
CA VAL A 56 1.79 -0.26 -3.11
C VAL A 56 2.07 -1.14 -1.90
N THR A 57 1.03 -1.57 -1.19
CA THR A 57 1.21 -2.39 0.02
C THR A 57 1.16 -3.87 -0.33
N VAL A 58 2.22 -4.60 -0.02
CA VAL A 58 2.32 -6.06 -0.19
C VAL A 58 2.28 -6.72 1.18
N ILE A 59 1.41 -7.70 1.36
CA ILE A 59 1.19 -8.40 2.63
C ILE A 59 1.45 -9.88 2.44
N GLY A 60 2.34 -10.44 3.24
CA GLY A 60 2.92 -11.74 2.96
C GLY A 60 3.79 -11.67 1.71
N GLY A 61 3.73 -12.71 0.87
CA GLY A 61 4.52 -12.79 -0.35
C GLY A 61 6.00 -13.02 -0.07
N ASP A 62 6.76 -13.27 -1.13
CA ASP A 62 8.20 -13.47 -1.04
C ASP A 62 8.96 -12.25 -1.57
N LYS A 63 10.30 -12.31 -1.48
CA LYS A 63 11.16 -11.26 -2.02
C LYS A 63 11.04 -11.14 -3.55
N ASN A 64 10.72 -12.24 -4.23
CA ASN A 64 10.61 -12.25 -5.69
C ASN A 64 9.44 -11.38 -6.16
N VAL A 65 8.31 -11.40 -5.45
CA VAL A 65 7.17 -10.49 -5.72
C VAL A 65 7.62 -9.03 -5.70
N ILE A 66 8.39 -8.63 -4.69
CA ILE A 66 8.88 -7.25 -4.58
C ILE A 66 9.82 -6.92 -5.73
N GLN A 67 10.74 -7.83 -6.06
CA GLN A 67 11.65 -7.66 -7.19
C GLN A 67 10.91 -7.57 -8.53
N GLN A 68 9.83 -8.34 -8.71
CA GLN A 68 8.99 -8.28 -9.91
C GLN A 68 8.29 -6.93 -10.01
N LEU A 69 7.71 -6.40 -8.92
CA LEU A 69 7.10 -5.08 -8.92
C LEU A 69 8.12 -3.99 -9.30
N ILE A 70 9.33 -4.05 -8.74
CA ILE A 70 10.42 -3.13 -9.08
C ILE A 70 10.82 -3.27 -10.55
N ALA A 71 10.98 -4.51 -11.04
CA ALA A 71 11.33 -4.79 -12.43
C ALA A 71 10.27 -4.29 -13.42
N CYS A 72 9.00 -4.26 -12.99
CA CYS A 72 7.92 -3.70 -13.77
C CYS A 72 7.82 -2.17 -13.72
N GLY A 73 8.63 -1.50 -12.89
CA GLY A 73 8.70 -0.03 -12.81
C GLY A 73 8.07 0.59 -11.57
N VAL A 74 7.62 -0.19 -10.59
CA VAL A 74 7.14 0.35 -9.31
C VAL A 74 8.34 0.85 -8.50
N ALA A 75 8.32 2.12 -8.09
CA ALA A 75 9.40 2.68 -7.27
C ALA A 75 9.50 1.95 -5.93
N GLU A 76 10.70 1.45 -5.58
CA GLU A 76 10.92 0.72 -4.32
C GLU A 76 10.52 1.53 -3.09
N SER A 77 10.71 2.86 -3.13
CA SER A 77 10.30 3.79 -2.07
C SER A 77 8.79 3.91 -1.88
N GLN A 78 7.98 3.43 -2.83
CA GLN A 78 6.52 3.38 -2.76
C GLN A 78 6.00 1.99 -2.40
N ILE A 79 6.87 1.00 -2.27
CA ILE A 79 6.48 -0.36 -1.88
C ILE A 79 6.55 -0.48 -0.37
N ARG A 80 5.42 -0.78 0.26
CA ARG A 80 5.36 -1.15 1.67
C ARG A 80 5.18 -2.66 1.77
N TRP A 81 6.21 -3.36 2.21
CA TRP A 81 6.14 -4.81 2.37
C TRP A 81 5.98 -5.22 3.84
N LEU A 82 4.87 -5.87 4.17
CA LEU A 82 4.61 -6.43 5.50
C LEU A 82 4.75 -7.96 5.49
N ARG A 83 5.78 -8.46 6.17
CA ARG A 83 6.05 -9.90 6.31
C ARG A 83 5.52 -10.43 7.63
N SER A 84 4.81 -11.55 7.57
CA SER A 84 4.40 -12.31 8.74
C SER A 84 4.28 -13.79 8.40
N HIS A 85 4.65 -14.65 9.35
CA HIS A 85 4.46 -16.10 9.29
C HIS A 85 3.12 -16.56 9.90
N SER A 86 2.37 -15.63 10.50
CA SER A 86 1.05 -15.90 11.06
C SER A 86 -0.03 -15.45 10.07
N ALA A 87 -0.89 -16.39 9.67
CA ALA A 87 -2.04 -16.15 8.80
C ALA A 87 -2.94 -15.05 9.38
N GLU A 88 -3.28 -15.12 10.67
CA GLU A 88 -4.11 -14.12 11.34
C GLU A 88 -3.52 -12.70 11.28
N ARG A 89 -2.20 -12.57 11.45
CA ARG A 89 -1.53 -11.26 11.32
C ARG A 89 -1.56 -10.74 9.89
N CYS A 90 -1.43 -11.61 8.89
CA CYS A 90 -1.56 -11.23 7.49
C CYS A 90 -2.98 -10.78 7.16
N GLU A 91 -4.01 -11.48 7.64
CA GLU A 91 -5.40 -11.08 7.47
C GLU A 91 -5.73 -9.75 8.16
N TRP A 92 -5.25 -9.59 9.40
CA TRP A 92 -5.40 -8.34 10.12
C TRP A 92 -4.69 -7.19 9.40
N ALA A 93 -3.43 -7.40 8.97
CA ALA A 93 -2.68 -6.40 8.22
C ALA A 93 -3.36 -6.01 6.92
N LEU A 94 -3.98 -6.97 6.22
CA LEU A 94 -4.75 -6.73 5.00
C LEU A 94 -5.90 -5.77 5.26
N GLU A 95 -6.70 -6.08 6.27
CA GLU A 95 -7.80 -5.21 6.65
C GLU A 95 -7.30 -3.82 7.07
N GLN A 96 -6.23 -3.73 7.86
CA GLN A 96 -5.69 -2.44 8.30
C GLN A 96 -5.13 -1.61 7.13
N ALA A 97 -4.41 -2.24 6.20
CA ALA A 97 -3.89 -1.55 5.02
C ALA A 97 -5.02 -0.99 4.15
N LEU A 98 -6.12 -1.75 4.01
CA LEU A 98 -7.30 -1.31 3.29
C LEU A 98 -8.00 -0.17 4.03
N LEU A 99 -8.29 -0.32 5.32
CA LEU A 99 -8.97 0.70 6.13
C LEU A 99 -8.18 2.02 6.18
N ALA A 100 -6.85 1.95 6.18
CA ALA A 100 -6.02 3.14 6.25
C ALA A 100 -6.16 4.06 5.01
N GLY A 101 -6.56 3.53 3.84
CA GLY A 101 -6.74 4.33 2.62
C GLY A 101 -5.48 5.05 2.12
N THR A 102 -4.30 4.68 2.63
CA THR A 102 -3.01 5.28 2.26
C THR A 102 -2.33 4.53 1.12
N SER A 103 -2.92 3.42 0.68
CA SER A 103 -2.42 2.62 -0.43
C SER A 103 -3.34 2.82 -1.63
N SER A 104 -2.77 2.90 -2.83
CA SER A 104 -3.53 2.86 -4.08
C SER A 104 -3.88 1.42 -4.45
N ILE A 105 -3.06 0.46 -4.02
CA ILE A 105 -3.30 -0.98 -4.15
C ILE A 105 -2.78 -1.74 -2.93
N VAL A 106 -3.52 -2.76 -2.51
CA VAL A 106 -3.08 -3.75 -1.52
C VAL A 106 -3.04 -5.14 -2.14
N ILE A 107 -1.88 -5.80 -2.09
CA ILE A 107 -1.65 -7.13 -2.66
C ILE A 107 -1.42 -8.09 -1.50
N GLY A 108 -2.37 -9.00 -1.26
CA GLY A 108 -2.31 -9.97 -0.18
C GLY A 108 -1.97 -11.37 -0.68
N TYR A 109 -0.88 -11.95 -0.20
CA TYR A 109 -0.53 -13.36 -0.39
C TYR A 109 -0.82 -14.10 0.91
N LEU A 110 -1.99 -14.73 0.99
CA LEU A 110 -2.48 -15.40 2.18
C LEU A 110 -2.38 -16.92 2.03
N ASP A 111 -2.21 -17.62 3.14
CA ASP A 111 -2.14 -19.09 3.14
C ASP A 111 -3.51 -19.70 2.81
N SER A 112 -4.60 -19.01 3.14
CA SER A 112 -5.94 -19.32 2.68
C SER A 112 -6.78 -18.05 2.74
N VAL A 113 -7.78 -17.93 1.87
CA VAL A 113 -8.73 -16.81 1.90
C VAL A 113 -10.08 -17.33 2.36
N SER A 114 -10.37 -17.17 3.66
CA SER A 114 -11.69 -17.52 4.18
C SER A 114 -12.77 -16.56 3.67
N ASN A 115 -14.04 -16.99 3.65
CA ASN A 115 -15.18 -16.11 3.33
C ASN A 115 -15.22 -14.87 4.25
N ARG A 116 -14.85 -15.03 5.52
CA ARG A 116 -14.78 -13.93 6.48
C ARG A 116 -13.72 -12.91 6.07
N THR A 117 -12.53 -13.37 5.69
CA THR A 117 -11.43 -12.52 5.24
C THR A 117 -11.83 -11.76 3.97
N TRP A 118 -12.47 -12.44 3.02
CA TRP A 118 -12.95 -11.82 1.79
C TRP A 118 -14.00 -10.73 2.05
N GLN A 119 -14.98 -11.01 2.92
CA GLN A 119 -16.00 -10.03 3.31
C GLN A 119 -15.39 -8.81 4.00
N ARG A 120 -14.43 -9.01 4.93
CA ARG A 120 -13.73 -7.91 5.62
C ARG A 120 -12.92 -7.07 4.64
N ALA A 121 -12.17 -7.70 3.74
CA ALA A 121 -11.42 -7.00 2.70
C ALA A 121 -12.36 -6.17 1.81
N LYS A 122 -13.49 -6.75 1.36
CA LYS A 122 -14.49 -6.04 0.56
C LYS A 122 -15.14 -4.85 1.29
N MET A 123 -15.41 -4.98 2.58
CA MET A 123 -15.97 -3.87 3.36
C MET A 123 -14.92 -2.76 3.58
N ALA A 124 -13.70 -3.14 3.94
CA ALA A 124 -12.60 -2.20 4.14
C ALA A 124 -12.26 -1.45 2.85
N SER A 125 -12.18 -2.15 1.71
CA SER A 125 -11.89 -1.57 0.40
C SER A 125 -12.97 -0.58 -0.04
N LYS A 126 -14.23 -0.85 0.28
CA LYS A 126 -15.35 0.05 -0.03
C LYS A 126 -15.27 1.35 0.76
N LEU A 127 -14.81 1.29 2.02
CA LEU A 127 -14.71 2.46 2.88
C LEU A 127 -13.60 3.41 2.42
N SER A 128 -12.48 2.86 1.96
CA SER A 128 -11.28 3.62 1.60
C SER A 128 -11.08 3.80 0.10
N GLU A 129 -11.98 3.27 -0.72
CA GLU A 129 -11.86 3.20 -2.19
C GLU A 129 -10.54 2.57 -2.67
N THR A 130 -9.91 1.76 -1.81
CA THR A 130 -8.61 1.13 -2.09
C THR A 130 -8.80 -0.18 -2.86
N GLN A 131 -8.09 -0.33 -3.97
CA GLN A 131 -8.12 -1.58 -4.74
C GLN A 131 -7.27 -2.66 -4.09
N TYR A 132 -7.64 -3.92 -4.31
CA TYR A 132 -6.90 -5.03 -3.73
C TYR A 132 -6.94 -6.30 -4.57
N PHE A 133 -5.89 -7.10 -4.42
CA PHE A 133 -5.76 -8.41 -5.04
C PHE A 133 -5.35 -9.43 -3.98
N LEU A 134 -6.04 -10.56 -3.94
CA LEU A 134 -5.74 -11.65 -3.01
C LEU A 134 -5.27 -12.86 -3.80
N PHE A 135 -4.13 -13.39 -3.39
CA PHE A 135 -3.54 -14.61 -3.90
C PHE A 135 -3.49 -15.64 -2.78
N ASP A 136 -3.96 -16.84 -3.09
CA ASP A 136 -3.81 -17.99 -2.21
C ASP A 136 -2.48 -18.68 -2.53
N LYS A 137 -1.59 -18.78 -1.55
CA LYS A 137 -0.29 -19.44 -1.72
C LYS A 137 -0.42 -20.90 -2.12
N ASN A 138 -1.47 -21.60 -1.68
CA ASN A 138 -1.67 -23.01 -1.96
C ASN A 138 -2.11 -23.27 -3.41
N THR A 139 -2.75 -22.29 -4.06
CA THR A 139 -3.16 -22.42 -5.47
C THR A 139 -2.01 -22.25 -6.47
N LEU A 140 -0.86 -21.73 -6.03
CA LEU A 140 0.33 -21.57 -6.87
C LEU A 140 1.12 -22.88 -7.01
N THR A 141 0.93 -23.82 -6.09
CA THR A 141 1.43 -25.19 -6.18
C THR A 141 0.28 -26.09 -6.62
N SER A 142 0.06 -26.18 -7.94
CA SER A 142 -0.73 -27.29 -8.48
C SER A 142 -0.04 -28.58 -8.02
N HIS A 143 -0.67 -29.31 -7.10
CA HIS A 143 -0.26 -30.67 -6.80
C HIS A 143 -0.56 -31.48 -8.07
N LEU A 144 0.43 -31.56 -8.97
CA LEU A 144 0.46 -32.54 -10.05
C LEU A 144 0.39 -33.92 -9.39
N HIS A 145 -0.81 -34.49 -9.39
CA HIS A 145 -1.09 -35.89 -9.08
C HIS A 145 -1.55 -36.59 -10.35
#